data_AF-A0A401HQ96-F1
#
_entry.id   AF-A0A401HQ96-F1
#
_cell.length_a   1.000
_cell.length_b   1.000
_cell.length_c   1.000
_cell.angle_alpha   90.00
_cell.angle_beta   90.00
_cell.angle_gamma   90.00
#
_symmetry.space_group_name_H-M   'P 1'
#
loop_
_entity.id
_entity.type
_entity.pdbx_description
1 polymer ?
#
loop_
_entity_poly.entity_id
_entity_poly.type
_entity_poly.pdbx_seq_one_letter_code
_entity_poly.pdbx_strand_id
1 'polypeptide(L)'
;MYTSQSMLILALLLLLTAALFYNTIDFQRRQIIEEMRATSVDLKSSSIEHVVSSSISSVFSKVLNNASLKVANEGFFDSPEEVIEYLENNTENCINNYLDNISRYYSDQGYNFTYFFHITNITMVDGFTFKISYIFNYTLSYNGTINKTENINSSQYVTVKTILDAYHYRKPTYIMPIYIYNPNNYDLKDFQVNITLNNSNFIFSIDPNGTGLRFVYNNTYIPYWIEYWNYTNDGIKNDKAIIWIKVPELKAHKNTTIYLASTYPKISESNGDSVFELFDDFENSSGTKWNILYGSWRFNNSNYPLYNDLYNRQVIECEDAPPVARIISTNYTNLSSYIIEVVARGDNDYTSSQAPNIMVGYFADPQYYWLLTVHPDAFYTFDLGGRFDLGEGYGRRRGVWSALWSDYIDLYWTQVAQISREVMVCEEYPYPYDIKYIYRTRVDYNNITSPERGTWYLIKILITEKEVNGIKVKEVKGTYTPLEDYIKYNIENPWMIDTIITNPYGRRFELGTSWGDHNDSHQYVYFDNFRVRKYAPIEPKVYVSGKITRIYPLIYISPDRAYGTHYGEGVSYNPYFVEDPLEQYPSIVDMLAGRNTKEYGYSIKLTGLPISED
;
A
#
# COMPACT_ATOMS: atom_id res chain seq x y z
N MET A 1 28.91 -114.86 -32.83
CA MET A 1 28.42 -113.83 -33.76
C MET A 1 27.40 -112.86 -33.13
N TYR A 2 26.45 -113.31 -32.31
CA TYR A 2 25.42 -112.44 -31.67
C TYR A 2 25.93 -111.41 -30.64
N THR A 3 27.08 -111.67 -30.01
CA THR A 3 27.68 -110.77 -28.99
C THR A 3 28.34 -109.51 -29.59
N SER A 4 28.85 -109.59 -30.82
CA SER A 4 29.53 -108.48 -31.52
C SER A 4 28.55 -107.44 -32.05
N GLN A 5 27.41 -107.85 -32.64
CA GLN A 5 26.37 -106.93 -33.10
C GLN A 5 25.69 -106.22 -31.91
N SER A 6 25.46 -106.91 -30.80
CA SER A 6 24.85 -106.34 -29.60
C SER A 6 25.73 -105.25 -28.95
N MET A 7 27.06 -105.46 -28.89
CA MET A 7 28.00 -104.42 -28.43
C MET A 7 28.04 -103.21 -29.37
N LEU A 8 27.96 -103.42 -30.67
CA LEU A 8 27.99 -102.35 -31.68
C LEU A 8 26.71 -101.49 -31.62
N ILE A 9 25.54 -102.15 -31.45
CA ILE A 9 24.27 -101.46 -31.19
C ILE A 9 24.32 -100.69 -29.87
N LEU A 10 24.86 -101.27 -28.80
CA LEU A 10 25.02 -100.59 -27.51
C LEU A 10 25.92 -99.36 -27.61
N ALA A 11 27.05 -99.46 -28.33
CA ALA A 11 27.96 -98.34 -28.57
C ALA A 11 27.32 -97.23 -29.41
N LEU A 12 26.55 -97.58 -30.45
CA LEU A 12 25.79 -96.62 -31.25
C LEU A 12 24.66 -95.96 -30.44
N LEU A 13 23.98 -96.70 -29.56
CA LEU A 13 23.00 -96.15 -28.63
C LEU A 13 23.65 -95.17 -27.65
N LEU A 14 24.82 -95.52 -27.10
CA LEU A 14 25.61 -94.65 -26.22
C LEU A 14 26.02 -93.35 -26.94
N LEU A 15 26.54 -93.44 -28.16
CA LEU A 15 26.90 -92.28 -28.96
C LEU A 15 25.67 -91.42 -29.31
N LEU A 16 24.54 -92.04 -29.66
CA LEU A 16 23.29 -91.33 -29.92
C LEU A 16 22.76 -90.63 -28.66
N THR A 17 22.77 -91.30 -27.50
CA THR A 17 22.35 -90.70 -26.23
C THR A 17 23.27 -89.55 -25.82
N ALA A 18 24.58 -89.67 -26.01
CA ALA A 18 25.53 -88.58 -25.75
C ALA A 18 25.31 -87.38 -26.69
N ALA A 19 25.05 -87.63 -27.97
CA ALA A 19 24.75 -86.58 -28.94
C ALA A 19 23.41 -85.86 -28.63
N LEU A 20 22.37 -86.62 -28.26
CA LEU A 20 21.09 -86.05 -27.84
C LEU A 20 21.22 -85.23 -26.55
N PHE A 21 22.00 -85.72 -25.58
CA PHE A 21 22.26 -85.01 -24.33
C PHE A 21 23.04 -83.71 -24.57
N TYR A 22 24.10 -83.75 -25.39
CA TYR A 22 24.86 -82.55 -25.76
C TYR A 22 24.00 -81.52 -26.48
N ASN A 23 23.20 -81.94 -27.47
CA ASN A 23 22.28 -81.05 -28.17
C ASN A 23 21.23 -80.44 -27.24
N THR A 24 20.74 -81.20 -26.26
CA THR A 24 19.78 -80.71 -25.26
C THR A 24 20.43 -79.66 -24.35
N ILE A 25 21.65 -79.89 -23.86
CA ILE A 25 22.40 -78.91 -23.05
C ILE A 25 22.70 -77.66 -23.87
N ASP A 26 23.15 -77.80 -25.11
CA ASP A 26 23.47 -76.67 -25.97
C ASP A 26 22.21 -75.85 -26.33
N PHE A 27 21.07 -76.50 -26.52
CA PHE A 27 19.78 -75.83 -26.69
C PHE A 27 19.37 -75.06 -25.43
N GLN A 28 19.40 -75.70 -24.25
CA GLN A 28 19.08 -75.05 -22.97
C GLN A 28 20.02 -73.87 -22.68
N ARG A 29 21.33 -74.03 -22.94
CA ARG A 29 22.32 -72.96 -22.80
C ARG A 29 21.98 -71.76 -23.68
N ARG A 30 21.61 -71.99 -24.94
CA ARG A 30 21.22 -70.91 -25.86
C ARG A 30 19.95 -70.20 -25.39
N GLN A 31 18.94 -70.95 -24.93
CA GLN A 31 17.72 -70.37 -24.35
C GLN A 31 18.03 -69.49 -23.14
N ILE A 32 18.84 -69.97 -22.19
CA ILE A 32 19.23 -69.20 -21.00
C ILE A 32 19.98 -67.92 -21.40
N ILE A 33 20.90 -67.97 -22.38
CA ILE A 33 21.63 -66.79 -22.83
C ILE A 33 20.71 -65.74 -23.47
N GLU A 34 19.75 -66.17 -24.30
CA GLU A 34 18.77 -65.27 -24.91
C GLU A 34 17.82 -64.67 -23.87
N GLU A 35 17.34 -65.46 -22.90
CA GLU A 35 16.55 -64.97 -21.76
C GLU A 35 17.34 -63.97 -20.89
N MET A 36 18.61 -64.25 -20.61
CA MET A 36 19.49 -63.32 -19.89
C MET A 36 19.68 -62.00 -20.64
N ARG A 37 19.83 -62.04 -21.97
CA ARG A 37 19.95 -60.85 -22.81
C ARG A 37 18.65 -60.05 -22.87
N ALA A 38 17.50 -60.71 -23.02
CA ALA A 38 16.18 -60.09 -22.98
C ALA A 38 15.93 -59.42 -21.63
N THR A 39 16.25 -60.11 -20.53
CA THR A 39 16.18 -59.55 -19.17
C THR A 39 17.10 -58.34 -19.01
N SER A 40 18.32 -58.39 -19.57
CA SER A 40 19.25 -57.26 -19.53
C SER A 40 18.72 -56.05 -20.31
N VAL A 41 18.15 -56.25 -21.50
CA VAL A 41 17.48 -55.19 -22.26
C VAL A 41 16.33 -54.59 -21.46
N ASP A 42 15.51 -55.42 -20.82
CA ASP A 42 14.35 -54.98 -20.03
C ASP A 42 14.75 -54.18 -18.78
N LEU A 43 15.78 -54.64 -18.04
CA LEU A 43 16.32 -53.94 -16.88
C LEU A 43 16.93 -52.59 -17.26
N LYS A 44 17.67 -52.52 -18.38
CA LYS A 44 18.26 -51.29 -18.89
C LYS A 44 17.20 -50.30 -19.37
N SER A 45 16.19 -50.80 -20.07
CA SER A 45 15.00 -50.03 -20.46
C SER A 45 14.31 -49.41 -19.25
N SER A 46 14.01 -50.23 -18.23
CA SER A 46 13.38 -49.76 -16.98
C SER A 46 14.25 -48.73 -16.24
N SER A 47 15.58 -48.90 -16.30
CA SER A 47 16.53 -47.94 -15.73
C SER A 47 16.49 -46.59 -16.44
N ILE A 48 16.39 -46.57 -17.79
CA ILE A 48 16.27 -45.33 -18.57
C ILE A 48 14.98 -44.59 -18.22
N GLU A 49 13.86 -45.31 -18.19
CA GLU A 49 12.55 -44.74 -17.85
C GLU A 49 12.58 -44.09 -16.46
N HIS A 50 13.16 -44.80 -15.48
CA HIS A 50 13.33 -44.27 -14.13
C HIS A 50 14.26 -43.05 -14.09
N VAL A 51 15.35 -43.03 -14.87
CA VAL A 51 16.23 -41.85 -14.93
C VAL A 51 15.49 -40.64 -15.49
N VAL A 52 14.69 -40.80 -16.53
CA VAL A 52 13.86 -39.71 -17.07
C VAL A 52 12.86 -39.24 -16.03
N SER A 53 12.07 -40.14 -15.44
CA SER A 53 11.02 -39.76 -14.48
C SER A 53 11.58 -39.10 -13.21
N SER A 54 12.71 -39.60 -12.69
CA SER A 54 13.31 -39.08 -11.45
C SER A 54 14.13 -37.80 -11.65
N SER A 55 14.64 -37.53 -12.87
CA SER A 55 15.50 -36.37 -13.12
C SER A 55 14.74 -35.08 -13.43
N ILE A 56 13.54 -35.16 -14.05
CA ILE A 56 12.74 -34.00 -14.49
C ILE A 56 12.56 -32.96 -13.37
N SER A 57 12.17 -33.38 -12.16
CA SER A 57 11.98 -32.46 -11.03
C SER A 57 13.24 -31.64 -10.69
N SER A 58 14.40 -32.31 -10.61
CA SER A 58 15.68 -31.67 -10.28
C SER A 58 16.17 -30.75 -11.41
N VAL A 59 16.02 -31.19 -12.66
CA VAL A 59 16.42 -30.44 -13.85
C VAL A 59 15.57 -29.19 -14.00
N PHE A 60 14.25 -29.33 -13.94
CA PHE A 60 13.32 -28.20 -14.04
C PHE A 60 13.57 -27.18 -12.93
N SER A 61 13.74 -27.62 -11.68
CA SER A 61 14.04 -26.71 -10.56
C SER A 61 15.34 -25.90 -10.80
N LYS A 62 16.35 -26.54 -11.39
CA LYS A 62 17.60 -25.87 -11.78
C LYS A 62 17.36 -24.89 -12.93
N VAL A 63 16.65 -25.28 -13.97
CA VAL A 63 16.34 -24.44 -15.14
C VAL A 63 15.53 -23.20 -14.74
N LEU A 64 14.55 -23.35 -13.84
CA LEU A 64 13.78 -22.24 -13.31
C LEU A 64 14.65 -21.26 -12.50
N ASN A 65 15.57 -21.77 -11.67
CA ASN A 65 16.53 -20.92 -10.97
C ASN A 65 17.50 -20.22 -11.95
N ASN A 66 17.89 -20.89 -13.05
CA ASN A 66 18.67 -20.25 -14.11
C ASN A 66 17.88 -19.15 -14.81
N ALA A 67 16.58 -19.33 -15.05
CA ALA A 67 15.70 -18.29 -15.60
C ALA A 67 15.66 -17.08 -14.67
N SER A 68 15.48 -17.28 -13.35
CA SER A 68 15.59 -16.20 -12.36
C SER A 68 16.95 -15.53 -12.37
N LEU A 69 18.03 -16.30 -12.46
CA LEU A 69 19.38 -15.74 -12.52
C LEU A 69 19.62 -14.94 -13.80
N LYS A 70 19.10 -15.39 -14.94
CA LYS A 70 19.09 -14.64 -16.20
C LYS A 70 18.36 -13.32 -16.02
N VAL A 71 17.17 -13.32 -15.40
CA VAL A 71 16.44 -12.08 -15.12
C VAL A 71 17.24 -11.16 -14.20
N ALA A 72 17.88 -11.70 -13.17
CA ALA A 72 18.73 -10.92 -12.29
C ALA A 72 19.91 -10.27 -13.04
N ASN A 73 20.55 -10.96 -13.99
CA ASN A 73 21.77 -10.49 -14.66
C ASN A 73 21.53 -9.71 -15.95
N GLU A 74 20.56 -10.10 -16.76
CA GLU A 74 20.37 -9.60 -18.14
C GLU A 74 19.12 -8.73 -18.28
N GLY A 75 17.98 -9.12 -17.70
CA GLY A 75 16.73 -8.36 -17.74
C GLY A 75 15.51 -9.27 -17.75
N PHE A 76 14.31 -8.71 -17.60
CA PHE A 76 13.08 -9.48 -17.72
C PHE A 76 12.97 -10.11 -19.12
N PHE A 77 12.27 -11.24 -19.21
CA PHE A 77 11.81 -11.78 -20.48
C PHE A 77 10.75 -10.85 -21.09
N ASP A 78 10.60 -10.86 -22.41
CA ASP A 78 9.69 -9.98 -23.14
C ASP A 78 8.21 -10.37 -22.90
N SER A 79 7.96 -11.64 -22.59
CA SER A 79 6.60 -12.17 -22.36
C SER A 79 6.61 -13.47 -21.51
N PRO A 80 5.50 -13.81 -20.83
CA PRO A 80 5.35 -15.10 -20.14
C PRO A 80 5.51 -16.29 -21.08
N GLU A 81 5.09 -16.15 -22.34
CA GLU A 81 5.26 -17.18 -23.37
C GLU A 81 6.75 -17.47 -23.62
N GLU A 82 7.60 -16.44 -23.67
CA GLU A 82 9.06 -16.60 -23.78
C GLU A 82 9.66 -17.28 -22.54
N VAL A 83 9.11 -17.01 -21.35
CA VAL A 83 9.54 -17.70 -20.13
C VAL A 83 9.24 -19.19 -20.24
N ILE A 84 8.03 -19.58 -20.66
CA ILE A 84 7.66 -20.99 -20.83
C ILE A 84 8.56 -21.65 -21.89
N GLU A 85 8.75 -21.02 -23.04
CA GLU A 85 9.64 -21.53 -24.10
C GLU A 85 11.07 -21.72 -23.58
N TYR A 86 11.59 -20.79 -22.77
CA TYR A 86 12.89 -20.92 -22.14
C TYR A 86 12.94 -22.13 -21.20
N LEU A 87 11.92 -22.33 -20.36
CA LEU A 87 11.86 -23.45 -19.42
C LEU A 87 11.76 -24.80 -20.15
N GLU A 88 10.94 -24.89 -21.19
CA GLU A 88 10.77 -26.09 -22.02
C GLU A 88 12.08 -26.47 -22.71
N ASN A 89 12.65 -25.56 -23.51
CA ASN A 89 13.87 -25.82 -24.27
C ASN A 89 15.05 -26.20 -23.38
N ASN A 90 15.25 -25.50 -22.26
CA ASN A 90 16.39 -25.77 -21.38
C ASN A 90 16.20 -27.06 -20.56
N THR A 91 14.97 -27.39 -20.16
CA THR A 91 14.70 -28.65 -19.46
C THR A 91 14.88 -29.83 -20.42
N GLU A 92 14.33 -29.74 -21.63
CA GLU A 92 14.49 -30.74 -22.69
C GLU A 92 15.97 -30.97 -23.03
N ASN A 93 16.73 -29.90 -23.26
CA ASN A 93 18.16 -29.98 -23.55
C ASN A 93 18.95 -30.68 -22.43
N CYS A 94 18.61 -30.41 -21.16
CA CYS A 94 19.28 -31.05 -20.03
C CYS A 94 18.99 -32.56 -19.97
N ILE A 95 17.73 -32.97 -20.22
CA ILE A 95 17.34 -34.39 -20.25
C ILE A 95 17.99 -35.11 -21.45
N ASN A 96 17.96 -34.49 -22.64
CA ASN A 96 18.61 -35.04 -23.83
C ASN A 96 20.12 -35.24 -23.61
N ASN A 97 20.80 -34.32 -22.92
CA ASN A 97 22.20 -34.52 -22.54
C ASN A 97 22.43 -35.76 -21.65
N TYR A 98 21.51 -36.05 -20.71
CA TYR A 98 21.58 -37.28 -19.92
C TYR A 98 21.35 -38.53 -20.77
N LEU A 99 20.36 -38.50 -21.66
CA LEU A 99 20.03 -39.60 -22.58
C LEU A 99 21.15 -39.86 -23.59
N ASP A 100 21.82 -38.82 -24.10
CA ASP A 100 23.00 -38.93 -24.95
C ASP A 100 24.17 -39.64 -24.24
N ASN A 101 24.41 -39.30 -22.98
CA ASN A 101 25.44 -39.97 -22.19
C ASN A 101 25.10 -41.45 -21.95
N ILE A 102 23.81 -41.77 -21.71
CA ILE A 102 23.34 -43.15 -21.60
C ILE A 102 23.50 -43.88 -22.94
N SER A 103 23.15 -43.23 -24.06
CA SER A 103 23.28 -43.80 -25.41
C SER A 103 24.73 -44.21 -25.69
N ARG A 104 25.70 -43.33 -25.39
CA ARG A 104 27.13 -43.64 -25.51
C ARG A 104 27.54 -44.80 -24.61
N TYR A 105 27.16 -44.76 -23.34
CA TYR A 105 27.49 -45.82 -22.37
C TYR A 105 26.91 -47.19 -22.77
N TYR A 106 25.70 -47.22 -23.36
CA TYR A 106 25.06 -48.44 -23.82
C TYR A 106 25.67 -48.94 -25.13
N SER A 107 26.05 -48.04 -26.03
CA SER A 107 26.80 -48.37 -27.25
C SER A 107 28.11 -49.08 -26.94
N ASP A 108 28.86 -48.62 -25.94
CA ASP A 108 30.11 -49.27 -25.50
C ASP A 108 29.90 -50.71 -25.00
N GLN A 109 28.66 -51.06 -24.61
CA GLN A 109 28.27 -52.40 -24.17
C GLN A 109 27.58 -53.25 -25.26
N GLY A 110 27.52 -52.76 -26.51
CA GLY A 110 26.92 -53.46 -27.64
C GLY A 110 25.40 -53.29 -27.78
N TYR A 111 24.82 -52.28 -27.14
CA TYR A 111 23.41 -51.92 -27.27
C TYR A 111 23.25 -50.72 -28.20
N ASN A 112 22.21 -50.72 -29.03
CA ASN A 112 21.82 -49.55 -29.81
C ASN A 112 20.58 -48.91 -29.17
N PHE A 113 20.73 -47.68 -28.68
CA PHE A 113 19.70 -46.90 -28.02
C PHE A 113 19.41 -45.63 -28.81
N THR A 114 18.22 -45.58 -29.41
CA THR A 114 17.69 -44.41 -30.13
C THR A 114 16.49 -43.86 -29.38
N TYR A 115 16.39 -42.55 -29.23
CA TYR A 115 15.34 -41.93 -28.44
C TYR A 115 14.86 -40.60 -29.03
N PHE A 116 13.68 -40.17 -28.59
CA PHE A 116 13.10 -38.86 -28.80
C PHE A 116 12.41 -38.45 -27.50
N PHE A 117 12.88 -37.37 -26.88
CA PHE A 117 12.26 -36.79 -25.69
C PHE A 117 11.87 -35.36 -26.02
N HIS A 118 10.61 -35.01 -25.72
CA HIS A 118 10.09 -33.68 -25.97
C HIS A 118 9.14 -33.25 -24.85
N ILE A 119 9.29 -32.01 -24.39
CA ILE A 119 8.32 -31.40 -23.46
C ILE A 119 7.20 -30.77 -24.28
N THR A 120 5.99 -31.24 -24.04
CA THR A 120 4.80 -30.79 -24.79
C THR A 120 4.15 -29.54 -24.20
N ASN A 121 4.24 -29.38 -22.88
CA ASN A 121 3.62 -28.26 -22.17
C ASN A 121 4.15 -28.18 -20.74
N ILE A 122 4.46 -26.98 -20.28
CA ILE A 122 4.65 -26.64 -18.87
C ILE A 122 3.53 -25.72 -18.42
N THR A 123 2.76 -26.18 -17.44
CA THR A 123 1.67 -25.39 -16.84
C THR A 123 1.94 -25.20 -15.36
N MET A 124 1.75 -23.98 -14.86
CA MET A 124 1.76 -23.74 -13.42
C MET A 124 0.39 -24.17 -12.86
N VAL A 125 0.39 -24.93 -11.77
CA VAL A 125 -0.81 -25.52 -11.16
C VAL A 125 -1.19 -24.78 -9.87
N ASP A 126 -0.17 -24.43 -9.10
CA ASP A 126 -0.25 -23.55 -7.94
C ASP A 126 1.05 -22.74 -7.89
N GLY A 127 1.10 -21.65 -7.11
CA GLY A 127 2.19 -20.67 -7.14
C GLY A 127 3.63 -21.21 -7.02
N PHE A 128 3.84 -22.49 -6.67
CA PHE A 128 5.15 -23.15 -6.65
C PHE A 128 5.21 -24.51 -7.38
N THR A 129 4.09 -25.03 -7.88
CA THR A 129 3.99 -26.36 -8.49
C THR A 129 3.72 -26.26 -9.98
N PHE A 130 4.52 -26.97 -10.78
CA PHE A 130 4.40 -27.02 -12.22
C PHE A 130 4.05 -28.43 -12.68
N LYS A 131 3.10 -28.56 -13.60
CA LYS A 131 2.83 -29.79 -14.33
C LYS A 131 3.61 -29.76 -15.64
N ILE A 132 4.56 -30.68 -15.77
CA ILE A 132 5.42 -30.85 -16.93
C ILE A 132 4.93 -32.07 -17.69
N SER A 133 4.39 -31.87 -18.89
CA SER A 133 3.89 -32.95 -19.75
C SER A 133 4.92 -33.26 -20.84
N TYR A 134 5.27 -34.53 -21.02
CA TYR A 134 6.33 -34.94 -21.93
C TYR A 134 5.99 -36.21 -22.71
N ILE A 135 6.64 -36.35 -23.86
CA ILE A 135 6.64 -37.54 -24.70
C ILE A 135 8.05 -38.10 -24.69
N PHE A 136 8.18 -39.37 -24.34
CA PHE A 136 9.44 -40.10 -24.39
C PHE A 136 9.27 -41.38 -25.21
N ASN A 137 9.85 -41.38 -26.40
CA ASN A 137 9.87 -42.52 -27.31
C ASN A 137 11.29 -43.07 -27.37
N TYR A 138 11.45 -44.38 -27.24
CA TYR A 138 12.76 -44.98 -27.44
C TYR A 138 12.72 -46.38 -28.01
N THR A 139 13.85 -46.79 -28.58
CA THR A 139 14.12 -48.17 -29.00
C THR A 139 15.48 -48.57 -28.47
N LEU A 140 15.52 -49.64 -27.68
CA LEU A 140 16.73 -50.27 -27.18
C LEU A 140 16.86 -51.64 -27.81
N SER A 141 17.98 -51.90 -28.49
CA SER A 141 18.25 -53.21 -29.08
C SER A 141 19.63 -53.73 -28.73
N TYR A 142 19.75 -55.06 -28.61
CA TYR A 142 21.03 -55.75 -28.49
C TYR A 142 21.30 -56.55 -29.76
N ASN A 143 22.39 -56.23 -30.46
CA ASN A 143 22.79 -56.84 -31.74
C ASN A 143 21.65 -56.93 -32.79
N GLY A 144 20.67 -56.00 -32.75
CA GLY A 144 19.55 -55.93 -33.70
C GLY A 144 18.55 -57.08 -33.65
N THR A 145 18.68 -58.03 -32.71
CA THR A 145 17.83 -59.25 -32.65
C THR A 145 16.82 -59.20 -31.49
N ILE A 146 17.20 -58.62 -30.36
CA ILE A 146 16.33 -58.38 -29.21
C ILE A 146 16.08 -56.88 -29.14
N ASN A 147 14.82 -56.46 -29.23
CA ASN A 147 14.43 -55.06 -29.17
C ASN A 147 13.32 -54.83 -28.15
N LYS A 148 13.34 -53.65 -27.52
CA LYS A 148 12.23 -53.09 -26.77
C LYS A 148 11.99 -51.68 -27.27
N THR A 149 10.73 -51.37 -27.56
CA THR A 149 10.29 -50.06 -28.04
C THR A 149 9.11 -49.63 -27.20
N GLU A 150 9.19 -48.43 -26.64
CA GLU A 150 8.15 -47.87 -25.79
C GLU A 150 7.84 -46.43 -26.21
N ASN A 151 6.60 -46.01 -25.96
CA ASN A 151 6.11 -44.64 -26.14
C ASN A 151 5.40 -44.23 -24.85
N ILE A 152 6.04 -43.33 -24.11
CA ILE A 152 5.58 -42.86 -22.81
C ILE A 152 5.06 -41.44 -22.96
N ASN A 153 3.75 -41.28 -22.79
CA ASN A 153 3.11 -39.97 -22.68
C ASN A 153 2.72 -39.79 -21.21
N SER A 154 3.41 -38.90 -20.50
CA SER A 154 3.25 -38.76 -19.07
C SER A 154 3.35 -37.30 -18.65
N SER A 155 2.98 -37.04 -17.39
CA SER A 155 3.14 -35.74 -16.77
C SER A 155 3.66 -35.88 -15.35
N GLN A 156 4.58 -35.01 -14.96
CA GLN A 156 5.08 -34.93 -13.59
C GLN A 156 4.72 -33.59 -12.97
N TYR A 157 4.31 -33.63 -11.70
CA TYR A 157 4.12 -32.44 -10.87
C TYR A 157 5.43 -32.15 -10.12
N VAL A 158 5.91 -30.92 -10.25
CA VAL A 158 7.19 -30.48 -9.70
C VAL A 158 6.96 -29.24 -8.85
N THR A 159 7.07 -29.40 -7.52
CA THR A 159 7.04 -28.30 -6.56
C THR A 159 8.44 -27.78 -6.28
N VAL A 160 8.67 -26.50 -6.55
CA VAL A 160 9.99 -25.87 -6.43
C VAL A 160 10.21 -25.39 -4.99
N LYS A 161 11.33 -25.82 -4.39
CA LYS A 161 11.63 -25.54 -2.96
C LYS A 161 12.08 -24.12 -2.69
N THR A 162 12.93 -23.59 -3.56
CA THR A 162 13.52 -22.26 -3.41
C THR A 162 13.81 -21.71 -4.79
N ILE A 163 13.45 -20.45 -5.00
CA ILE A 163 13.79 -19.72 -6.21
C ILE A 163 14.28 -18.33 -5.82
N LEU A 164 15.26 -17.83 -6.58
CA LEU A 164 15.69 -16.44 -6.47
C LEU A 164 14.54 -15.52 -6.91
N ASP A 165 14.18 -14.56 -6.05
CA ASP A 165 13.21 -13.52 -6.37
C ASP A 165 13.85 -12.44 -7.27
N ALA A 166 14.02 -12.81 -8.55
CA ALA A 166 14.62 -11.94 -9.55
C ALA A 166 13.77 -10.68 -9.81
N TYR A 167 12.46 -10.75 -9.54
CA TYR A 167 11.53 -9.63 -9.69
C TYR A 167 11.82 -8.53 -8.68
N HIS A 168 11.87 -8.84 -7.38
CA HIS A 168 12.22 -7.85 -6.35
C HIS A 168 13.69 -7.43 -6.40
N TYR A 169 14.58 -8.29 -6.93
CA TYR A 169 15.95 -7.91 -7.23
C TYR A 169 16.02 -6.81 -8.32
N ARG A 170 15.21 -6.93 -9.38
CA ARG A 170 15.18 -6.00 -10.53
C ARG A 170 14.27 -4.78 -10.33
N LYS A 171 13.16 -4.90 -9.61
CA LYS A 171 12.26 -3.80 -9.21
C LYS A 171 12.51 -3.44 -7.74
N PRO A 172 13.49 -2.56 -7.47
CA PRO A 172 14.06 -2.44 -6.14
C PRO A 172 13.10 -1.80 -5.12
N THR A 173 13.05 -2.41 -3.95
CA THR A 173 12.79 -1.76 -2.67
C THR A 173 13.99 -0.87 -2.35
N TYR A 174 13.80 0.44 -2.27
CA TYR A 174 14.85 1.32 -1.75
C TYR A 174 14.56 1.64 -0.28
N ILE A 175 15.62 1.89 0.50
CA ILE A 175 15.49 2.41 1.86
C ILE A 175 16.26 3.71 1.98
N MET A 176 15.64 4.69 2.61
CA MET A 176 16.25 5.98 2.92
C MET A 176 16.05 6.29 4.41
N PRO A 177 17.12 6.54 5.18
CA PRO A 177 16.99 6.96 6.56
C PRO A 177 16.54 8.43 6.63
N ILE A 178 15.63 8.67 7.57
CA ILE A 178 15.10 9.95 7.99
C ILE A 178 15.40 10.08 9.49
N TYR A 179 16.07 11.15 9.87
CA TYR A 179 16.46 11.40 11.25
C TYR A 179 15.57 12.46 11.86
N ILE A 180 14.96 12.16 13.00
CA ILE A 180 14.04 13.04 13.72
C ILE A 180 14.64 13.36 15.08
N TYR A 181 15.01 14.61 15.30
CA TYR A 181 15.51 15.10 16.59
C TYR A 181 14.37 15.67 17.42
N ASN A 182 14.17 15.18 18.63
CA ASN A 182 13.28 15.80 19.60
C ASN A 182 14.06 16.82 20.47
N PRO A 183 13.84 18.14 20.30
CA PRO A 183 14.53 19.17 21.07
C PRO A 183 13.94 19.41 22.47
N ASN A 184 12.80 18.81 22.81
CA ASN A 184 12.14 18.99 24.11
C ASN A 184 12.85 18.19 25.21
N ASN A 185 12.60 18.58 26.47
CA ASN A 185 13.14 17.94 27.67
C ASN A 185 12.31 16.73 28.16
N TYR A 186 11.37 16.25 27.35
CA TYR A 186 10.54 15.08 27.64
C TYR A 186 10.29 14.26 26.36
N ASP A 187 9.97 12.99 26.54
CA ASP A 187 9.68 12.07 25.46
C ASP A 187 8.31 12.39 24.84
N LEU A 188 8.24 12.40 23.50
CA LEU A 188 6.98 12.50 22.77
C LEU A 188 6.53 11.10 22.36
N LYS A 189 5.26 10.77 22.59
CA LYS A 189 4.67 9.47 22.25
C LYS A 189 3.55 9.61 21.25
N ASP A 190 3.52 8.69 20.28
CA ASP A 190 2.54 8.67 19.19
C ASP A 190 2.34 10.06 18.59
N PHE A 191 3.45 10.72 18.26
CA PHE A 191 3.51 12.13 17.90
C PHE A 191 3.58 12.30 16.38
N GLN A 192 2.78 13.21 15.85
CA GLN A 192 2.71 13.50 14.43
C GLN A 192 3.89 14.36 13.99
N VAL A 193 4.61 13.94 12.94
CA VAL A 193 5.77 14.65 12.41
C VAL A 193 5.61 14.87 10.91
N ASN A 194 5.82 16.11 10.45
CA ASN A 194 5.82 16.48 9.03
C ASN A 194 7.20 16.22 8.40
N ILE A 195 7.21 15.53 7.27
CA ILE A 195 8.36 15.24 6.42
C ILE A 195 8.14 15.91 5.07
N THR A 196 9.10 16.73 4.66
CA THR A 196 9.11 17.34 3.32
C THR A 196 10.17 16.68 2.44
N LEU A 197 9.73 16.13 1.31
CA LEU A 197 10.59 15.60 0.25
C LEU A 197 10.64 16.59 -0.92
N ASN A 198 11.80 16.73 -1.55
CA ASN A 198 12.02 17.57 -2.73
C ASN A 198 13.21 17.04 -3.56
N ASN A 199 13.48 17.62 -4.73
CA ASN A 199 14.57 17.18 -5.61
C ASN A 199 15.99 17.18 -4.97
N SER A 200 16.19 17.85 -3.83
CA SER A 200 17.49 17.85 -3.12
C SER A 200 17.69 16.65 -2.18
N ASN A 201 16.59 16.01 -1.74
CA ASN A 201 16.63 14.95 -0.73
C ASN A 201 15.89 13.67 -1.13
N PHE A 202 15.19 13.66 -2.26
CA PHE A 202 14.43 12.52 -2.77
C PHE A 202 14.43 12.50 -4.30
N ILE A 203 14.34 11.31 -4.88
CA ILE A 203 14.31 11.11 -6.34
C ILE A 203 12.89 10.68 -6.70
N PHE A 204 12.05 11.56 -7.22
CA PHE A 204 10.64 11.24 -7.49
C PHE A 204 10.43 10.21 -8.60
N SER A 205 11.34 10.12 -9.57
CA SER A 205 11.23 9.16 -10.67
C SER A 205 11.24 7.68 -10.25
N ILE A 206 11.80 7.36 -9.07
CA ILE A 206 11.79 5.97 -8.57
C ILE A 206 10.44 5.59 -7.95
N ASP A 207 9.66 6.57 -7.48
CA ASP A 207 8.29 6.38 -7.05
C ASP A 207 7.40 7.56 -7.45
N PRO A 208 7.00 7.64 -8.74
CA PRO A 208 6.36 8.83 -9.32
C PRO A 208 5.12 9.33 -8.59
N ASN A 209 4.39 8.42 -7.93
CA ASN A 209 3.10 8.70 -7.30
C ASN A 209 3.12 8.49 -5.77
N GLY A 210 4.27 8.15 -5.18
CA GLY A 210 4.38 7.87 -3.74
C GLY A 210 3.57 6.66 -3.25
N THR A 211 3.01 5.87 -4.15
CA THR A 211 2.14 4.72 -3.82
C THR A 211 2.92 3.57 -3.20
N GLY A 212 4.23 3.46 -3.43
CA GLY A 212 5.04 2.39 -2.85
C GLY A 212 5.52 2.68 -1.43
N LEU A 213 5.31 3.89 -0.91
CA LEU A 213 5.97 4.33 0.32
C LEU A 213 5.50 3.55 1.55
N ARG A 214 6.45 3.20 2.41
CA ARG A 214 6.26 2.69 3.77
C ARG A 214 7.24 3.38 4.70
N PHE A 215 6.84 3.56 5.94
CA PHE A 215 7.71 4.10 6.98
C PHE A 215 7.94 3.03 8.03
N VAL A 216 9.21 2.77 8.35
CA VAL A 216 9.61 1.69 9.26
C VAL A 216 10.32 2.29 10.46
N TYR A 217 9.86 1.91 11.66
CA TYR A 217 10.50 2.20 12.94
C TYR A 217 10.63 0.92 13.74
N ASN A 218 11.85 0.58 14.20
CA ASN A 218 12.15 -0.67 14.91
C ASN A 218 11.52 -1.91 14.24
N ASN A 219 11.73 -2.05 12.92
CA ASN A 219 11.21 -3.14 12.08
C ASN A 219 9.67 -3.25 12.00
N THR A 220 8.93 -2.21 12.41
CA THR A 220 7.48 -2.17 12.33
C THR A 220 7.04 -1.01 11.42
N TYR A 221 5.98 -1.21 10.64
CA TYR A 221 5.38 -0.14 9.85
C TYR A 221 4.65 0.85 10.75
N ILE A 222 4.83 2.13 10.47
CA ILE A 222 4.13 3.22 11.17
C ILE A 222 3.19 3.93 10.19
N PRO A 223 2.03 4.42 10.66
CA PRO A 223 1.06 5.04 9.78
C PRO A 223 1.60 6.38 9.25
N TYR A 224 1.19 6.69 8.03
CA TYR A 224 1.55 7.91 7.33
C TYR A 224 0.36 8.45 6.53
N TRP A 225 0.44 9.72 6.16
CA TRP A 225 -0.52 10.36 5.28
C TRP A 225 0.20 11.34 4.35
N ILE A 226 -0.09 11.24 3.06
CA ILE A 226 0.44 12.11 2.01
C ILE A 226 -0.52 13.29 1.86
N GLU A 227 -0.10 14.45 2.34
CA GLU A 227 -0.86 15.71 2.24
C GLU A 227 -0.74 16.33 0.84
N TYR A 228 0.45 16.23 0.26
CA TYR A 228 0.78 16.83 -1.02
C TYR A 228 1.77 15.94 -1.75
N TRP A 229 1.52 15.72 -3.04
CA TRP A 229 2.43 15.01 -3.92
C TRP A 229 2.40 15.62 -5.32
N ASN A 230 3.55 16.14 -5.76
CA ASN A 230 3.71 16.68 -7.10
C ASN A 230 5.02 16.19 -7.73
N TYR A 231 4.86 15.56 -8.90
CA TYR A 231 5.95 15.13 -9.77
C TYR A 231 5.55 15.39 -11.23
N THR A 232 6.25 16.30 -11.92
CA THR A 232 5.87 16.73 -13.28
C THR A 232 6.64 16.01 -14.39
N ASN A 233 7.75 15.33 -14.06
CA ASN A 233 8.64 14.65 -15.02
C ASN A 233 9.05 15.51 -16.25
N ASP A 234 9.07 16.83 -16.10
CA ASP A 234 9.35 17.80 -17.17
C ASP A 234 10.80 18.32 -17.12
N GLY A 235 11.60 17.83 -16.17
CA GLY A 235 12.98 18.26 -15.94
C GLY A 235 13.11 19.57 -15.16
N ILE A 236 12.01 20.18 -14.72
CA ILE A 236 11.99 21.32 -13.83
C ILE A 236 12.15 20.80 -12.38
N LYS A 237 13.04 21.43 -11.59
CA LYS A 237 13.30 21.00 -10.20
C LYS A 237 12.32 21.64 -9.22
N ASN A 238 11.04 21.32 -9.37
CA ASN A 238 9.96 21.78 -8.50
C ASN A 238 9.15 20.62 -7.88
N ASP A 239 9.64 19.38 -7.99
CA ASP A 239 8.99 18.21 -7.38
C ASP A 239 9.03 18.31 -5.87
N LYS A 240 7.89 18.02 -5.23
CA LYS A 240 7.74 18.14 -3.80
C LYS A 240 6.65 17.22 -3.27
N ALA A 241 6.87 16.69 -2.07
CA ALA A 241 5.85 16.01 -1.29
C ALA A 241 5.89 16.45 0.17
N ILE A 242 4.71 16.51 0.78
CA ILE A 242 4.51 16.78 2.21
C ILE A 242 3.81 15.55 2.79
N ILE A 243 4.44 14.93 3.77
CA ILE A 243 4.01 13.64 4.32
C ILE A 243 4.02 13.72 5.84
N TRP A 244 2.95 13.31 6.48
CA TRP A 244 2.87 13.19 7.92
C TRP A 244 3.04 11.75 8.36
N ILE A 245 3.76 11.52 9.45
CA ILE A 245 3.90 10.21 10.08
C ILE A 245 3.57 10.27 11.57
N LYS A 246 3.07 9.19 12.14
CA LYS A 246 2.89 9.06 13.60
C LYS A 246 4.02 8.22 14.18
N VAL A 247 4.95 8.85 14.89
CA VAL A 247 6.10 8.16 15.48
C VAL A 247 5.74 7.67 16.89
N PRO A 248 5.87 6.37 17.20
CA PRO A 248 5.49 5.83 18.51
C PRO A 248 6.27 6.45 19.68
N GLU A 249 7.57 6.69 19.50
CA GLU A 249 8.42 7.26 20.55
C GLU A 249 9.52 8.14 19.96
N LEU A 250 9.62 9.39 20.44
CA LEU A 250 10.71 10.32 20.18
C LEU A 250 11.33 10.74 21.51
N LYS A 251 12.49 10.16 21.84
CA LYS A 251 13.15 10.41 23.13
C LYS A 251 13.70 11.83 23.24
N ALA A 252 13.57 12.43 24.42
CA ALA A 252 14.07 13.76 24.74
C ALA A 252 15.55 13.92 24.35
N HIS A 253 15.88 15.01 23.64
CA HIS A 253 17.22 15.35 23.18
C HIS A 253 17.94 14.23 22.39
N LYS A 254 17.22 13.32 21.75
CA LYS A 254 17.79 12.23 20.95
C LYS A 254 17.29 12.24 19.50
N ASN A 255 18.15 11.73 18.62
CA ASN A 255 17.77 11.41 17.25
C ASN A 255 17.09 10.06 17.22
N THR A 256 15.94 10.01 16.54
CA THR A 256 15.21 8.79 16.20
C THR A 256 15.37 8.55 14.71
N THR A 257 15.74 7.34 14.32
CA THR A 257 15.87 6.97 12.90
C THR A 257 14.59 6.29 12.45
N ILE A 258 13.97 6.84 11.42
CA ILE A 258 12.87 6.26 10.66
C ILE A 258 13.41 5.88 9.29
N TYR A 259 12.94 4.78 8.72
CA TYR A 259 13.31 4.37 7.37
C TYR A 259 12.12 4.57 6.44
N LEU A 260 12.28 5.39 5.41
CA LEU A 260 11.38 5.38 4.26
C LEU A 260 11.78 4.20 3.37
N ALA A 261 10.87 3.25 3.18
CA ALA A 261 11.00 2.16 2.25
C ALA A 261 10.03 2.37 1.08
N SER A 262 10.39 1.92 -0.13
CA SER A 262 9.40 1.64 -1.17
C SER A 262 9.16 0.16 -1.23
N THR A 263 7.91 -0.22 -1.39
CA THR A 263 7.48 -1.61 -1.55
C THR A 263 7.06 -1.87 -2.99
N TYR A 264 7.04 -3.15 -3.35
CA TYR A 264 6.34 -3.66 -4.51
C TYR A 264 5.37 -4.75 -4.04
N PRO A 265 4.14 -4.80 -4.59
CA PRO A 265 3.55 -3.82 -5.51
C PRO A 265 3.31 -2.45 -4.84
N LYS A 266 3.24 -1.41 -5.66
CA LYS A 266 3.10 -0.03 -5.18
C LYS A 266 1.64 0.30 -4.94
N ILE A 267 1.18 0.04 -3.72
CA ILE A 267 -0.19 0.35 -3.25
C ILE A 267 -0.07 1.31 -2.09
N SER A 268 -0.75 2.45 -2.18
CA SER A 268 -0.67 3.43 -1.11
C SER A 268 -1.42 2.96 0.13
N GLU A 269 -0.78 3.09 1.28
CA GLU A 269 -1.37 2.91 2.62
C GLU A 269 -1.53 4.26 3.34
N SER A 270 -1.52 5.37 2.58
CA SER A 270 -1.72 6.72 3.11
C SER A 270 -3.09 6.83 3.80
N ASN A 271 -3.11 7.16 5.09
CA ASN A 271 -4.32 7.26 5.89
C ASN A 271 -4.17 8.29 7.02
N GLY A 272 -4.81 9.46 6.87
CA GLY A 272 -4.77 10.53 7.86
C GLY A 272 -5.47 10.20 9.17
N ASP A 273 -6.56 9.41 9.15
CA ASP A 273 -7.26 8.95 10.37
C ASP A 273 -6.35 8.11 11.29
N SER A 274 -5.36 7.41 10.72
CA SER A 274 -4.38 6.65 11.50
C SER A 274 -3.24 7.50 12.05
N VAL A 275 -3.01 8.69 11.48
CA VAL A 275 -1.91 9.59 11.85
C VAL A 275 -2.35 10.58 12.92
N PHE A 276 -3.46 11.29 12.69
CA PHE A 276 -3.90 12.38 13.56
C PHE A 276 -4.86 11.91 14.66
N GLU A 277 -5.20 12.79 15.58
CA GLU A 277 -6.15 12.48 16.66
C GLU A 277 -7.59 12.66 16.19
N LEU A 278 -7.80 13.61 15.27
CA LEU A 278 -9.00 13.77 14.45
C LEU A 278 -8.55 14.21 13.06
N PHE A 279 -9.23 13.73 12.03
CA PHE A 279 -8.86 13.97 10.65
C PHE A 279 -10.07 13.92 9.73
N ASP A 280 -10.11 14.82 8.75
CA ASP A 280 -10.99 14.74 7.60
C ASP A 280 -10.36 15.48 6.40
N ASP A 281 -10.09 14.74 5.33
CA ASP A 281 -9.71 15.24 4.00
C ASP A 281 -10.92 15.35 3.07
N PHE A 282 -12.13 15.05 3.56
CA PHE A 282 -13.38 15.16 2.81
C PHE A 282 -13.43 14.31 1.52
N GLU A 283 -12.58 13.30 1.40
CA GLU A 283 -12.57 12.34 0.28
C GLU A 283 -13.70 11.30 0.35
N ASN A 284 -14.32 11.16 1.52
CA ASN A 284 -15.36 10.17 1.78
C ASN A 284 -16.69 10.87 2.08
N SER A 285 -17.65 10.73 1.16
CA SER A 285 -19.02 11.28 1.27
C SER A 285 -19.84 10.79 2.47
N SER A 286 -19.29 9.95 3.35
CA SER A 286 -19.96 9.51 4.58
C SER A 286 -19.97 10.67 5.58
N GLY A 287 -21.06 11.44 5.59
CA GLY A 287 -21.35 12.55 6.52
C GLY A 287 -21.48 12.14 7.99
N THR A 288 -20.64 11.24 8.49
CA THR A 288 -20.60 10.77 9.88
C THR A 288 -19.65 11.58 10.76
N LYS A 289 -18.69 12.31 10.17
CA LYS A 289 -17.70 13.12 10.92
C LYS A 289 -18.20 14.53 11.23
N TRP A 290 -19.16 15.03 10.46
CA TRP A 290 -19.70 16.39 10.59
C TRP A 290 -21.22 16.38 10.55
N ASN A 291 -21.84 17.10 11.48
CA ASN A 291 -23.26 17.40 11.49
C ASN A 291 -23.47 18.74 10.79
N ILE A 292 -24.27 18.72 9.72
CA ILE A 292 -24.72 19.95 9.05
C ILE A 292 -25.79 20.59 9.94
N LEU A 293 -25.52 21.78 10.44
CA LEU A 293 -26.50 22.55 11.20
C LEU A 293 -27.20 23.57 10.32
N TYR A 294 -26.44 24.30 9.49
CA TYR A 294 -27.02 25.30 8.61
C TYR A 294 -26.16 25.53 7.36
N GLY A 295 -26.82 25.87 6.25
CA GLY A 295 -26.21 25.93 4.91
C GLY A 295 -26.33 24.64 4.12
N SER A 296 -26.07 24.73 2.81
CA SER A 296 -26.14 23.61 1.86
C SER A 296 -24.75 23.08 1.55
N TRP A 297 -24.24 22.19 2.40
CA TRP A 297 -22.89 21.65 2.28
C TRP A 297 -22.80 20.46 1.33
N ARG A 298 -21.77 20.44 0.48
CA ARG A 298 -21.55 19.41 -0.55
C ARG A 298 -20.08 19.07 -0.67
N PHE A 299 -19.81 17.85 -1.15
CA PHE A 299 -18.47 17.45 -1.57
C PHE A 299 -18.30 17.76 -3.05
N ASN A 300 -17.22 18.45 -3.41
CA ASN A 300 -16.97 18.86 -4.78
C ASN A 300 -15.54 18.59 -5.19
N ASN A 301 -15.37 18.15 -6.44
CA ASN A 301 -14.06 17.98 -7.04
C ASN A 301 -13.57 19.34 -7.51
N SER A 302 -12.82 20.04 -6.64
CA SER A 302 -12.26 21.35 -6.96
C SER A 302 -10.81 21.19 -7.39
N ASN A 303 -10.37 21.92 -8.42
CA ASN A 303 -8.94 22.07 -8.69
C ASN A 303 -8.41 23.20 -7.79
N TYR A 304 -7.56 22.85 -6.83
CA TYR A 304 -6.99 23.74 -5.83
C TYR A 304 -5.56 23.30 -5.50
N PRO A 305 -4.77 24.07 -4.74
CA PRO A 305 -3.33 23.83 -4.63
C PRO A 305 -2.90 22.46 -4.08
N LEU A 306 -3.75 21.74 -3.34
CA LEU A 306 -3.46 20.39 -2.85
C LEU A 306 -4.08 19.27 -3.69
N TYR A 307 -4.76 19.59 -4.79
CA TYR A 307 -5.43 18.61 -5.64
C TYR A 307 -4.46 17.52 -6.14
N ASN A 308 -4.85 16.26 -5.94
CA ASN A 308 -4.17 15.07 -6.42
C ASN A 308 -5.18 13.93 -6.61
N ASP A 309 -5.22 13.31 -7.78
CA ASP A 309 -6.17 12.24 -8.12
C ASP A 309 -6.13 11.01 -7.20
N LEU A 310 -5.02 10.78 -6.50
CA LEU A 310 -4.83 9.63 -5.61
C LEU A 310 -5.05 9.96 -4.13
N TYR A 311 -4.76 11.19 -3.72
CA TYR A 311 -4.66 11.55 -2.31
C TYR A 311 -5.64 12.61 -1.84
N ASN A 312 -6.10 13.49 -2.74
CA ASN A 312 -6.90 14.64 -2.33
C ASN A 312 -7.63 15.26 -3.55
N ARG A 313 -8.85 14.85 -3.83
CA ARG A 313 -9.65 15.28 -5.00
C ARG A 313 -10.79 16.20 -4.63
N GLN A 314 -11.33 16.04 -3.44
CA GLN A 314 -12.58 16.64 -3.00
C GLN A 314 -12.30 17.69 -1.94
N VAL A 315 -13.19 18.68 -1.87
CA VAL A 315 -13.27 19.62 -0.77
C VAL A 315 -14.72 19.64 -0.29
N ILE A 316 -14.94 20.03 0.96
CA ILE A 316 -16.30 20.35 1.40
C ILE A 316 -16.57 21.83 1.13
N GLU A 317 -17.69 22.12 0.49
CA GLU A 317 -18.07 23.47 0.11
C GLU A 317 -19.49 23.80 0.56
N CYS A 318 -19.73 25.07 0.80
CA CYS A 318 -21.06 25.65 0.88
C CYS A 318 -21.10 26.82 -0.12
N GLU A 319 -21.58 26.55 -1.33
CA GLU A 319 -21.88 27.60 -2.30
C GLU A 319 -23.18 28.32 -1.91
N ASP A 320 -23.30 29.60 -2.28
CA ASP A 320 -24.42 30.47 -1.90
C ASP A 320 -24.71 30.39 -0.39
N ALA A 321 -23.65 30.37 0.42
CA ALA A 321 -23.76 30.09 1.83
C ALA A 321 -24.63 31.18 2.51
N PRO A 322 -25.61 30.80 3.36
CA PRO A 322 -26.38 31.77 4.14
C PRO A 322 -25.46 32.64 5.01
N PRO A 323 -25.97 33.76 5.59
CA PRO A 323 -25.19 34.67 6.44
C PRO A 323 -24.29 33.95 7.45
N VAL A 324 -24.83 32.85 7.98
CA VAL A 324 -24.17 31.88 8.83
C VAL A 324 -24.34 30.53 8.15
N ALA A 325 -23.28 29.89 7.68
CA ALA A 325 -23.28 28.48 7.31
C ALA A 325 -22.31 27.77 8.23
N ARG A 326 -22.67 26.58 8.71
CA ARG A 326 -21.80 25.82 9.61
C ARG A 326 -22.06 24.32 9.67
N ILE A 327 -20.98 23.61 9.94
CA ILE A 327 -20.95 22.20 10.29
C ILE A 327 -20.19 22.02 11.59
N ILE A 328 -20.64 21.09 12.43
CA ILE A 328 -19.98 20.77 13.71
C ILE A 328 -19.49 19.33 13.72
N SER A 329 -18.28 19.10 14.21
CA SER A 329 -17.69 17.77 14.30
C SER A 329 -18.50 16.87 15.23
N THR A 330 -18.72 15.62 14.83
CA THR A 330 -19.36 14.61 15.69
C THR A 330 -18.41 14.16 16.79
N ASN A 331 -17.14 13.97 16.41
CA ASN A 331 -16.03 13.59 17.29
C ASN A 331 -15.39 14.80 17.97
N TYR A 332 -14.65 14.52 19.04
CA TYR A 332 -13.92 15.52 19.84
C TYR A 332 -12.61 14.91 20.38
N THR A 333 -11.70 15.76 20.84
CA THR A 333 -10.44 15.34 21.46
C THR A 333 -10.48 15.47 22.98
N ASN A 334 -9.75 14.60 23.67
CA ASN A 334 -9.51 14.69 25.13
C ASN A 334 -8.16 15.31 25.47
N LEU A 335 -7.41 15.79 24.48
CA LEU A 335 -6.13 16.45 24.70
C LEU A 335 -6.31 17.76 25.47
N SER A 336 -5.44 18.00 26.45
CA SER A 336 -5.38 19.27 27.18
C SER A 336 -4.75 20.39 26.35
N SER A 337 -3.77 20.03 25.52
CA SER A 337 -3.05 20.91 24.60
C SER A 337 -2.91 20.26 23.22
N TYR A 338 -3.28 20.97 22.18
CA TYR A 338 -3.34 20.45 20.80
C TYR A 338 -3.32 21.58 19.78
N ILE A 339 -3.08 21.21 18.52
CA ILE A 339 -3.13 22.12 17.38
C ILE A 339 -4.26 21.66 16.45
N ILE A 340 -5.07 22.62 16.03
CA ILE A 340 -6.05 22.48 14.94
C ILE A 340 -5.41 23.07 13.68
N GLU A 341 -5.44 22.32 12.59
CA GLU A 341 -5.03 22.78 11.26
C GLU A 341 -6.18 22.49 10.29
N VAL A 342 -6.48 23.45 9.41
CA VAL A 342 -7.48 23.28 8.35
C VAL A 342 -7.11 24.15 7.16
N VAL A 343 -7.32 23.62 5.97
CA VAL A 343 -7.19 24.35 4.72
C VAL A 343 -8.55 24.96 4.41
N ALA A 344 -8.60 26.27 4.16
CA ALA A 344 -9.85 26.96 3.95
C ALA A 344 -9.72 28.06 2.90
N ARG A 345 -10.77 28.25 2.11
CA ARG A 345 -10.93 29.37 1.17
C ARG A 345 -12.31 29.96 1.35
N GLY A 346 -12.36 31.28 1.36
CA GLY A 346 -13.60 32.02 1.36
C GLY A 346 -13.61 33.02 0.21
N ASP A 347 -14.73 33.14 -0.47
CA ASP A 347 -14.94 34.08 -1.56
C ASP A 347 -16.33 34.72 -1.44
N ASN A 348 -16.52 35.84 -2.14
CA ASN A 348 -17.79 36.56 -2.16
C ASN A 348 -17.86 37.54 -3.33
N ASP A 349 -19.07 37.95 -3.68
CA ASP A 349 -19.32 38.96 -4.72
C ASP A 349 -19.51 40.38 -4.15
N TYR A 350 -19.27 40.59 -2.84
CA TYR A 350 -19.32 41.92 -2.22
C TYR A 350 -18.28 42.84 -2.88
N THR A 351 -18.73 43.84 -3.63
CA THR A 351 -17.84 44.82 -4.30
C THR A 351 -16.98 45.60 -3.30
N SER A 352 -17.41 45.67 -2.05
CA SER A 352 -16.79 46.44 -0.98
C SER A 352 -16.07 45.57 0.06
N SER A 353 -16.13 44.24 -0.01
CA SER A 353 -15.40 43.34 0.90
C SER A 353 -14.29 42.61 0.15
N GLN A 354 -13.09 42.62 0.74
CA GLN A 354 -11.95 41.82 0.27
C GLN A 354 -11.66 40.67 1.23
N ALA A 355 -12.44 40.50 2.30
CA ALA A 355 -12.22 39.44 3.28
C ALA A 355 -12.81 38.10 2.79
N PRO A 356 -12.22 36.96 3.17
CA PRO A 356 -12.74 35.64 2.79
C PRO A 356 -14.01 35.24 3.55
N ASN A 357 -14.28 35.82 4.72
CA ASN A 357 -15.48 35.53 5.55
C ASN A 357 -15.58 34.06 6.00
N ILE A 358 -14.45 33.46 6.39
CA ILE A 358 -14.38 32.09 6.91
C ILE A 358 -14.05 32.08 8.40
N MET A 359 -14.56 31.07 9.10
CA MET A 359 -14.22 30.81 10.50
C MET A 359 -13.93 29.35 10.77
N VAL A 360 -13.10 29.12 11.77
CA VAL A 360 -12.82 27.81 12.36
C VAL A 360 -13.15 27.89 13.83
N GLY A 361 -14.18 27.15 14.24
CA GLY A 361 -14.65 27.12 15.62
C GLY A 361 -14.05 25.98 16.44
N TYR A 362 -13.94 26.23 17.73
CA TYR A 362 -13.43 25.33 18.74
C TYR A 362 -14.17 25.54 20.06
N PHE A 363 -14.11 24.52 20.92
CA PHE A 363 -14.94 24.43 22.12
C PHE A 363 -16.45 24.49 21.82
N ALA A 364 -16.88 23.92 20.70
CA ALA A 364 -18.28 23.90 20.34
C ALA A 364 -19.08 22.94 21.23
N ASP A 365 -20.25 23.40 21.67
CA ASP A 365 -21.24 22.62 22.43
C ASP A 365 -22.62 22.69 21.74
N PRO A 366 -22.93 21.72 20.84
CA PRO A 366 -24.17 21.71 20.06
C PRO A 366 -25.43 21.39 20.88
N GLN A 367 -25.34 21.35 22.21
CA GLN A 367 -26.44 21.14 23.14
C GLN A 367 -26.35 22.04 24.38
N TYR A 368 -25.62 23.16 24.29
CA TYR A 368 -25.40 24.07 25.42
C TYR A 368 -26.72 24.46 26.11
N TYR A 369 -27.81 24.59 25.32
CA TYR A 369 -29.18 24.53 25.81
C TYR A 369 -29.93 23.34 25.17
N TRP A 370 -30.35 22.38 25.99
CA TRP A 370 -31.05 21.13 25.67
C TRP A 370 -32.40 21.25 24.93
N LEU A 371 -32.82 22.46 24.54
CA LEU A 371 -34.20 22.78 24.12
C LEU A 371 -34.40 23.01 22.62
N LEU A 372 -33.36 23.21 21.80
CA LEU A 372 -33.51 23.54 20.37
C LEU A 372 -32.48 22.83 19.49
N THR A 373 -32.91 22.36 18.32
CA THR A 373 -32.06 21.68 17.31
C THR A 373 -31.54 22.61 16.21
N VAL A 374 -31.89 23.90 16.27
CA VAL A 374 -31.68 24.86 15.18
C VAL A 374 -30.81 26.07 15.57
N HIS A 375 -30.11 25.99 16.72
CA HIS A 375 -28.97 26.82 17.19
C HIS A 375 -29.18 27.59 18.52
N PRO A 376 -28.73 27.03 19.65
CA PRO A 376 -28.24 27.80 20.81
C PRO A 376 -26.83 27.32 21.22
N ASP A 377 -25.94 27.11 20.25
CA ASP A 377 -24.62 26.54 20.47
C ASP A 377 -23.66 27.61 20.97
N ALA A 378 -22.83 27.27 21.97
CA ALA A 378 -21.81 28.18 22.49
C ALA A 378 -20.41 27.68 22.10
N PHE A 379 -19.59 28.58 21.57
CA PHE A 379 -18.28 28.25 21.02
C PHE A 379 -17.40 29.50 20.86
N TYR A 380 -16.13 29.24 20.56
CA TYR A 380 -15.16 30.26 20.17
C TYR A 380 -14.69 30.01 18.75
N THR A 381 -14.27 31.06 18.05
CA THR A 381 -13.79 30.94 16.68
C THR A 381 -12.51 31.70 16.45
N PHE A 382 -11.82 31.30 15.39
CA PHE A 382 -10.79 32.09 14.74
C PHE A 382 -11.31 32.45 13.34
N ASP A 383 -11.53 33.74 13.15
CA ASP A 383 -12.18 34.28 11.96
C ASP A 383 -11.14 34.96 11.06
N LEU A 384 -11.25 34.72 9.76
CA LEU A 384 -10.53 35.47 8.73
C LEU A 384 -11.51 36.45 8.08
N GLY A 385 -11.57 37.66 8.65
CA GLY A 385 -12.50 38.72 8.28
C GLY A 385 -13.94 38.41 8.69
N GLY A 386 -14.91 39.05 8.04
CA GLY A 386 -16.33 38.80 8.30
C GLY A 386 -17.15 39.98 8.81
N ARG A 387 -16.67 41.23 8.82
CA ARG A 387 -17.65 42.34 8.96
C ARG A 387 -17.26 43.57 8.16
N PHE A 388 -18.18 44.02 7.31
CA PHE A 388 -18.07 45.18 6.43
C PHE A 388 -19.33 46.05 6.52
N ASP A 389 -19.20 47.34 6.82
CA ASP A 389 -20.34 48.27 6.86
C ASP A 389 -20.57 48.89 5.49
N LEU A 390 -21.75 48.66 4.91
CA LEU A 390 -22.17 49.19 3.61
C LEU A 390 -22.59 50.66 3.65
N GLY A 391 -22.53 51.33 4.81
CA GLY A 391 -22.59 52.79 4.91
C GLY A 391 -23.95 53.44 4.62
N GLU A 392 -24.95 52.74 4.09
CA GLU A 392 -26.26 53.33 3.76
C GLU A 392 -27.46 52.50 4.24
N GLY A 393 -28.31 53.13 5.06
CA GLY A 393 -29.74 52.84 5.12
C GLY A 393 -30.25 51.93 6.24
N TYR A 394 -29.67 50.75 6.46
CA TYR A 394 -30.31 49.74 7.31
C TYR A 394 -29.65 49.56 8.68
N GLY A 395 -30.15 50.34 9.65
CA GLY A 395 -30.04 50.03 11.08
C GLY A 395 -29.50 51.16 11.99
N ARG A 396 -29.46 52.42 11.53
CA ARG A 396 -29.23 53.58 12.43
C ARG A 396 -30.23 53.71 13.59
N ARG A 397 -31.20 52.80 13.74
CA ARG A 397 -32.16 52.77 14.84
C ARG A 397 -31.87 51.59 15.77
N ARG A 398 -31.13 51.90 16.85
CA ARG A 398 -30.95 51.12 18.10
C ARG A 398 -29.91 49.98 18.09
N GLY A 399 -28.63 50.34 18.11
CA GLY A 399 -27.64 49.81 19.06
C GLY A 399 -27.25 48.33 19.07
N VAL A 400 -27.95 47.44 18.37
CA VAL A 400 -27.67 46.00 18.25
C VAL A 400 -28.14 45.57 16.85
N TRP A 401 -27.25 44.99 16.05
CA TRP A 401 -27.48 44.74 14.63
C TRP A 401 -27.63 43.22 14.44
N SER A 402 -28.85 42.76 14.20
CA SER A 402 -29.21 41.35 14.00
C SER A 402 -29.02 40.93 12.54
N ALA A 403 -28.41 39.78 12.28
CA ALA A 403 -28.50 39.09 11.00
C ALA A 403 -29.71 38.11 11.05
N LEU A 404 -30.71 38.31 10.18
CA LEU A 404 -31.85 37.40 9.99
C LEU A 404 -31.46 36.38 8.88
N TRP A 405 -31.81 35.07 8.82
CA TRP A 405 -32.72 34.24 9.62
C TRP A 405 -32.50 32.73 9.33
N SER A 406 -32.85 31.87 10.30
CA SER A 406 -33.68 30.67 10.09
C SER A 406 -34.64 30.53 11.29
N ASP A 407 -35.90 30.15 11.06
CA ASP A 407 -36.94 29.84 12.05
C ASP A 407 -36.79 30.44 13.48
N TYR A 408 -36.95 31.76 13.61
CA TYR A 408 -37.10 32.48 14.90
C TYR A 408 -35.84 32.66 15.80
N ILE A 409 -34.61 32.57 15.27
CA ILE A 409 -33.38 32.84 16.02
C ILE A 409 -32.61 34.01 15.37
N ASP A 410 -32.20 35.00 16.16
CA ASP A 410 -31.47 36.22 15.75
C ASP A 410 -30.03 36.21 16.31
N LEU A 411 -29.03 36.32 15.42
CA LEU A 411 -27.63 36.52 15.80
C LEU A 411 -27.29 38.01 15.89
N TYR A 412 -26.92 38.47 17.08
CA TYR A 412 -26.54 39.83 17.41
C TYR A 412 -25.04 39.97 17.60
N TRP A 413 -24.45 40.84 16.80
CA TRP A 413 -23.08 41.28 17.02
C TRP A 413 -23.04 42.43 18.01
N THR A 414 -22.24 42.29 19.06
CA THR A 414 -22.01 43.37 20.03
C THR A 414 -21.30 44.56 19.35
N GLN A 415 -21.39 45.75 19.97
CA GLN A 415 -20.74 46.97 19.45
C GLN A 415 -19.21 46.86 19.41
N VAL A 416 -18.59 45.95 20.16
CA VAL A 416 -17.14 45.73 20.17
C VAL A 416 -16.68 44.74 19.09
N ALA A 417 -17.59 43.97 18.50
CA ALA A 417 -17.34 43.08 17.36
C ALA A 417 -17.63 43.77 16.01
N GLN A 418 -17.27 45.05 15.92
CA GLN A 418 -17.50 45.86 14.71
C GLN A 418 -16.51 45.52 13.60
N ILE A 419 -17.00 45.71 12.36
CA ILE A 419 -16.33 45.85 11.07
C ILE A 419 -14.84 45.50 11.12
N SER A 420 -14.49 44.29 10.70
CA SER A 420 -13.10 43.86 10.57
C SER A 420 -12.94 43.08 9.28
N ARG A 421 -11.96 43.53 8.49
CA ARG A 421 -11.42 42.79 7.33
C ARG A 421 -10.24 41.92 7.75
N GLU A 422 -9.91 41.91 9.03
CA GLU A 422 -8.70 41.33 9.59
C GLU A 422 -9.02 40.07 10.39
N VAL A 423 -8.05 39.58 11.15
CA VAL A 423 -8.20 38.35 11.92
C VAL A 423 -8.74 38.65 13.30
N MET A 424 -9.70 37.84 13.76
CA MET A 424 -10.27 37.98 15.11
C MET A 424 -10.56 36.64 15.76
N VAL A 425 -10.55 36.65 17.09
CA VAL A 425 -11.15 35.60 17.90
C VAL A 425 -12.50 36.11 18.40
N CYS A 426 -13.54 35.34 18.16
CA CYS A 426 -14.89 35.64 18.59
C CYS A 426 -15.42 34.58 19.56
N GLU A 427 -16.35 35.02 20.39
CA GLU A 427 -17.12 34.18 21.29
C GLU A 427 -18.59 34.32 20.89
N GLU A 428 -19.24 33.20 20.58
CA GLU A 428 -20.66 33.12 20.28
C GLU A 428 -21.37 32.35 21.39
N TYR A 429 -22.43 32.94 21.93
CA TYR A 429 -23.20 32.36 23.03
C TYR A 429 -24.66 32.82 22.99
N PRO A 430 -25.61 31.96 23.34
CA PRO A 430 -27.02 32.35 23.45
C PRO A 430 -27.26 33.29 24.64
N TYR A 431 -28.22 34.19 24.48
CA TYR A 431 -28.64 35.13 25.51
C TYR A 431 -29.34 34.39 26.66
N PRO A 432 -28.93 34.59 27.92
CA PRO A 432 -29.44 33.79 29.04
C PRO A 432 -30.96 33.83 29.27
N TYR A 433 -31.64 34.90 28.83
CA TYR A 433 -33.07 35.09 29.08
C TYR A 433 -33.97 34.78 27.88
N ASP A 434 -33.39 34.67 26.68
CA ASP A 434 -34.11 34.33 25.47
C ASP A 434 -33.14 33.67 24.49
N ILE A 435 -33.16 32.34 24.44
CA ILE A 435 -32.27 31.52 23.59
C ILE A 435 -32.49 31.78 22.09
N LYS A 436 -33.53 32.54 21.71
CA LYS A 436 -33.70 33.04 20.35
C LYS A 436 -32.70 34.12 19.99
N TYR A 437 -32.04 34.74 20.96
CA TYR A 437 -31.03 35.76 20.71
C TYR A 437 -29.65 35.16 20.96
N ILE A 438 -28.79 35.15 19.95
CA ILE A 438 -27.41 34.69 20.07
C ILE A 438 -26.53 35.93 20.03
N TYR A 439 -25.60 36.06 20.97
CA TYR A 439 -24.62 37.13 20.96
C TYR A 439 -23.30 36.63 20.42
N ARG A 440 -22.70 37.42 19.54
CA ARG A 440 -21.32 37.26 19.11
C ARG A 440 -20.50 38.47 19.51
N THR A 441 -19.43 38.21 20.26
CA THR A 441 -18.53 39.24 20.78
C THR A 441 -17.11 38.96 20.35
N ARG A 442 -16.33 40.03 20.14
CA ARG A 442 -14.92 39.92 19.81
C ARG A 442 -14.12 39.80 21.10
N VAL A 443 -13.34 38.75 21.20
CA VAL A 443 -12.44 38.47 22.32
C VAL A 443 -11.10 39.16 22.07
N ASP A 444 -10.54 38.99 20.88
CA ASP A 444 -9.26 39.57 20.49
C ASP A 444 -9.19 39.77 18.96
N TYR A 445 -8.24 40.57 18.47
CA TYR A 445 -8.04 40.81 17.05
C TYR A 445 -6.62 41.27 16.71
N ASN A 446 -6.23 41.04 15.46
CA ASN A 446 -4.98 41.55 14.90
C ASN A 446 -5.27 42.32 13.62
N ASN A 447 -4.79 43.57 13.53
CA ASN A 447 -5.04 44.49 12.41
C ASN A 447 -3.83 44.69 11.47
N ILE A 448 -2.78 43.88 11.60
CA ILE A 448 -1.53 44.07 10.87
C ILE A 448 -1.64 43.53 9.43
N THR A 449 -2.34 42.41 9.23
CA THR A 449 -2.50 41.77 7.93
C THR A 449 -3.96 41.36 7.71
N SER A 450 -4.51 41.72 6.55
CA SER A 450 -5.85 41.33 6.15
C SER A 450 -5.78 40.13 5.19
N PRO A 451 -6.51 39.04 5.46
CA PRO A 451 -6.68 37.98 4.49
C PRO A 451 -7.53 38.46 3.30
N GLU A 452 -7.25 37.90 2.13
CA GLU A 452 -7.89 38.21 0.85
C GLU A 452 -8.87 37.11 0.46
N ARG A 453 -10.02 37.50 -0.07
CA ARG A 453 -11.01 36.59 -0.64
C ARG A 453 -10.43 35.83 -1.83
N GLY A 454 -10.98 34.65 -2.09
CA GLY A 454 -10.55 33.79 -3.20
C GLY A 454 -9.20 33.08 -2.96
N THR A 455 -8.49 33.40 -1.88
CA THR A 455 -7.20 32.77 -1.54
C THR A 455 -7.41 31.57 -0.62
N TRP A 456 -6.68 30.49 -0.87
CA TRP A 456 -6.59 29.34 0.03
C TRP A 456 -5.59 29.61 1.15
N TYR A 457 -5.99 29.30 2.38
CA TYR A 457 -5.20 29.48 3.58
C TYR A 457 -5.05 28.17 4.35
N LEU A 458 -3.85 27.91 4.86
CA LEU A 458 -3.64 27.01 5.99
C LEU A 458 -3.88 27.80 7.27
N ILE A 459 -4.98 27.50 7.96
CA ILE A 459 -5.32 28.07 9.27
C ILE A 459 -4.77 27.16 10.35
N LYS A 460 -4.16 27.75 11.38
CA LYS A 460 -3.59 27.01 12.51
C LYS A 460 -3.96 27.65 13.83
N ILE A 461 -4.50 26.85 14.73
CA ILE A 461 -4.95 27.28 16.06
C ILE A 461 -4.30 26.38 17.11
N LEU A 462 -3.52 26.96 18.00
CA LEU A 462 -2.94 26.28 19.16
C LEU A 462 -3.84 26.49 20.37
N ILE A 463 -4.21 25.40 21.01
CA ILE A 463 -4.92 25.40 22.30
C ILE A 463 -3.98 24.78 23.33
N THR A 464 -3.72 25.49 24.44
CA THR A 464 -2.97 24.95 25.56
C THR A 464 -3.70 25.16 26.89
N GLU A 465 -3.70 24.15 27.76
CA GLU A 465 -4.21 24.30 29.11
C GLU A 465 -3.15 24.93 30.02
N LYS A 466 -3.53 25.98 30.74
CA LYS A 466 -2.70 26.64 31.76
C LYS A 466 -3.48 26.75 33.06
N GLU A 467 -2.74 26.85 34.16
CA GLU A 467 -3.31 27.18 35.46
C GLU A 467 -2.90 28.60 35.84
N VAL A 468 -3.88 29.49 36.00
CA VAL A 468 -3.68 30.88 36.39
C VAL A 468 -4.44 31.12 37.68
N ASN A 469 -3.72 31.42 38.77
CA ASN A 469 -4.30 31.62 40.11
C ASN A 469 -5.19 30.45 40.59
N GLY A 470 -4.81 29.20 40.28
CA GLY A 470 -5.59 28.00 40.63
C GLY A 470 -6.77 27.69 39.71
N ILE A 471 -7.00 28.50 38.68
CA ILE A 471 -8.08 28.31 37.70
C ILE A 471 -7.47 27.77 36.40
N LYS A 472 -8.02 26.66 35.90
CA LYS A 472 -7.67 26.13 34.59
C LYS A 472 -8.26 27.02 33.50
N VAL A 473 -7.38 27.56 32.67
CA VAL A 473 -7.73 28.41 31.52
C VAL A 473 -7.16 27.79 30.25
N LYS A 474 -7.68 28.21 29.10
CA LYS A 474 -7.17 27.83 27.79
C LYS A 474 -6.48 29.03 27.17
N GLU A 475 -5.18 28.93 26.94
CA GLU A 475 -4.48 29.87 26.06
C GLU A 475 -4.72 29.44 24.62
N VAL A 476 -5.14 30.39 23.79
CA VAL A 476 -5.43 30.17 22.38
C VAL A 476 -4.59 31.10 21.53
N LYS A 477 -3.83 30.50 20.61
CA LYS A 477 -3.06 31.24 19.61
C LYS A 477 -3.54 30.88 18.22
N GLY A 478 -3.61 31.86 17.33
CA GLY A 478 -4.10 31.65 15.98
C GLY A 478 -3.21 32.31 14.94
N THR A 479 -3.10 31.68 13.78
CA THR A 479 -2.41 32.22 12.60
C THR A 479 -3.00 31.63 11.32
N TYR A 480 -2.69 32.26 10.19
CA TYR A 480 -3.01 31.76 8.87
C TYR A 480 -1.84 31.99 7.93
N THR A 481 -1.66 31.12 6.94
CA THR A 481 -0.63 31.24 5.91
C THR A 481 -1.25 30.99 4.54
N PRO A 482 -0.98 31.80 3.50
CA PRO A 482 -1.37 31.45 2.14
C PRO A 482 -0.88 30.04 1.78
N LEU A 483 -1.79 29.20 1.29
CA LEU A 483 -1.51 27.78 1.06
C LEU A 483 -0.38 27.58 0.04
N GLU A 484 -0.31 28.44 -0.98
CA GLU A 484 0.77 28.43 -1.96
C GLU A 484 2.14 28.67 -1.32
N ASP A 485 2.24 29.58 -0.34
CA ASP A 485 3.49 29.85 0.36
C ASP A 485 3.91 28.67 1.24
N TYR A 486 2.95 28.03 1.91
CA TYR A 486 3.17 26.79 2.65
C TYR A 486 3.69 25.68 1.72
N ILE A 487 2.99 25.41 0.62
CA ILE A 487 3.37 24.37 -0.34
C ILE A 487 4.70 24.70 -1.01
N LYS A 488 5.00 25.96 -1.33
CA LYS A 488 6.23 26.30 -2.05
C LYS A 488 7.43 26.35 -1.11
N TYR A 489 7.31 27.06 0.00
CA TYR A 489 8.45 27.39 0.87
C TYR A 489 8.49 26.60 2.17
N ASN A 490 7.42 25.86 2.52
CA ASN A 490 7.26 25.22 3.83
C ASN A 490 7.43 26.25 4.97
N ILE A 491 6.91 27.46 4.75
CA ILE A 491 6.92 28.54 5.73
C ILE A 491 5.52 28.61 6.33
N GLU A 492 5.47 28.77 7.66
CA GLU A 492 4.26 29.13 8.38
C GLU A 492 4.45 30.53 8.98
N ASN A 493 3.39 31.32 8.99
CA ASN A 493 3.39 32.61 9.65
C ASN A 493 3.50 32.46 11.18
N PRO A 494 4.11 33.45 11.87
CA PRO A 494 4.10 33.46 13.34
C PRO A 494 2.68 33.57 13.89
N TRP A 495 2.50 33.25 15.18
CA TRP A 495 1.23 33.44 15.88
C TRP A 495 0.80 34.91 15.81
N MET A 496 -0.41 35.15 15.29
CA MET A 496 -0.95 36.49 15.08
C MET A 496 -1.83 36.94 16.24
N ILE A 497 -2.56 36.02 16.85
CA ILE A 497 -3.38 36.26 18.04
C ILE A 497 -2.88 35.37 19.17
N ASP A 498 -2.95 35.86 20.41
CA ASP A 498 -2.61 35.14 21.63
C ASP A 498 -3.52 35.62 22.77
N THR A 499 -4.53 34.83 23.11
CA THR A 499 -5.59 35.21 24.06
C THR A 499 -5.87 34.11 25.09
N ILE A 500 -6.55 34.47 26.17
CA ILE A 500 -6.90 33.56 27.26
C ILE A 500 -8.42 33.42 27.35
N ILE A 501 -8.88 32.18 27.26
CA ILE A 501 -10.28 31.79 27.44
C ILE A 501 -10.43 31.14 28.82
N THR A 502 -11.30 31.71 29.64
CA THR A 502 -11.54 31.27 31.02
C THR A 502 -12.71 30.30 31.15
N ASN A 503 -13.68 30.32 30.22
CA ASN A 503 -14.90 29.52 30.25
C ASN A 503 -15.15 28.79 28.92
N PRO A 504 -14.38 27.76 28.57
CA PRO A 504 -14.65 26.97 27.36
C PRO A 504 -15.97 26.19 27.51
N TYR A 505 -16.83 26.24 26.49
CA TYR A 505 -18.17 25.64 26.51
C TYR A 505 -18.15 24.13 26.27
N GLY A 506 -17.62 23.71 25.12
CA GLY A 506 -17.61 22.31 24.68
C GLY A 506 -16.24 21.80 24.24
N ARG A 507 -16.26 20.75 23.41
CA ARG A 507 -15.05 20.05 22.92
C ARG A 507 -15.05 19.76 21.43
N ARG A 508 -16.11 20.14 20.72
CA ARG A 508 -16.24 19.92 19.28
C ARG A 508 -15.65 21.08 18.50
N PHE A 509 -15.52 20.86 17.21
CA PHE A 509 -14.97 21.79 16.24
C PHE A 509 -16.06 22.21 15.27
N GLU A 510 -15.90 23.39 14.69
CA GLU A 510 -16.84 23.94 13.72
C GLU A 510 -16.08 24.48 12.52
N LEU A 511 -16.68 24.35 11.34
CA LEU A 511 -16.25 25.04 10.13
C LEU A 511 -17.44 25.82 9.59
N GLY A 512 -17.21 27.06 9.13
CA GLY A 512 -18.32 27.89 8.70
C GLY A 512 -17.94 29.27 8.18
N THR A 513 -18.97 30.10 7.99
CA THR A 513 -18.83 31.50 7.56
C THR A 513 -18.74 32.43 8.76
N SER A 514 -17.84 33.41 8.70
CA SER A 514 -17.74 34.43 9.76
C SER A 514 -18.76 35.56 9.63
N TRP A 515 -19.38 35.79 8.44
CA TRP A 515 -20.62 36.57 8.18
C TRP A 515 -20.90 36.77 6.67
N GLY A 516 -22.18 36.89 6.28
CA GLY A 516 -22.59 37.50 5.00
C GLY A 516 -23.87 38.34 5.16
N ASP A 517 -23.90 39.58 4.69
CA ASP A 517 -25.12 40.37 4.57
C ASP A 517 -25.79 40.02 3.24
N HIS A 518 -26.97 39.40 3.25
CA HIS A 518 -27.62 38.89 2.04
C HIS A 518 -28.91 39.67 1.77
N ASN A 519 -28.77 40.86 1.18
CA ASN A 519 -29.86 41.44 0.41
C ASN A 519 -29.65 41.26 -1.11
N ASP A 520 -28.41 41.22 -1.63
CA ASP A 520 -28.12 41.12 -3.08
C ASP A 520 -26.79 40.42 -3.44
N SER A 521 -26.19 39.67 -2.52
CA SER A 521 -24.80 39.15 -2.63
C SER A 521 -24.67 37.72 -2.14
N HIS A 522 -23.69 36.97 -2.65
CA HIS A 522 -23.40 35.57 -2.35
C HIS A 522 -22.01 35.41 -1.75
N GLN A 523 -21.86 34.39 -0.92
CA GLN A 523 -20.58 33.99 -0.35
C GLN A 523 -20.37 32.49 -0.51
N TYR A 524 -19.10 32.10 -0.61
CA TYR A 524 -18.69 30.75 -0.95
C TYR A 524 -17.58 30.36 0.01
N VAL A 525 -17.73 29.24 0.69
CA VAL A 525 -16.71 28.74 1.62
C VAL A 525 -16.35 27.31 1.29
N TYR A 526 -15.07 27.03 1.38
CA TYR A 526 -14.47 25.75 1.04
C TYR A 526 -13.50 25.36 2.15
N PHE A 527 -13.56 24.10 2.57
CA PHE A 527 -12.67 23.54 3.58
C PHE A 527 -12.10 22.22 3.11
N ASP A 528 -10.87 21.95 3.56
CA ASP A 528 -10.15 20.73 3.30
C ASP A 528 -9.16 20.42 4.42
N ASN A 529 -8.70 19.17 4.53
CA ASN A 529 -7.60 18.74 5.40
C ASN A 529 -7.73 19.21 6.85
N PHE A 530 -8.94 19.09 7.40
CA PHE A 530 -9.16 19.35 8.82
C PHE A 530 -8.43 18.31 9.65
N ARG A 531 -7.61 18.75 10.61
CA ARG A 531 -6.89 17.84 11.49
C ARG A 531 -6.63 18.41 12.87
N VAL A 532 -6.60 17.52 13.84
CA VAL A 532 -6.17 17.81 15.22
C VAL A 532 -4.96 16.95 15.54
N ARG A 533 -3.87 17.59 15.96
CA ARG A 533 -2.62 16.92 16.31
C ARG A 533 -2.10 17.34 17.68
N LYS A 534 -1.22 16.53 18.24
CA LYS A 534 -0.57 16.82 19.53
C LYS A 534 0.32 18.05 19.42
N TYR A 535 0.42 18.78 20.52
CA TYR A 535 1.28 19.94 20.65
C TYR A 535 2.60 19.58 21.34
N ALA A 536 3.71 20.15 20.83
CA ALA A 536 4.97 20.24 21.53
C ALA A 536 5.45 21.71 21.50
N PRO A 537 6.01 22.26 22.59
CA PRO A 537 6.55 23.63 22.63
C PRO A 537 7.59 23.91 21.57
N ILE A 538 8.41 22.90 21.22
CA ILE A 538 9.37 22.98 20.14
C ILE A 538 9.12 21.78 19.21
N GLU A 539 8.78 22.05 17.95
CA GLU A 539 8.53 20.99 16.96
C GLU A 539 9.78 20.12 16.73
N PRO A 540 9.63 18.80 16.60
CA PRO A 540 10.73 17.91 16.22
C PRO A 540 11.36 18.32 14.88
N LYS A 541 12.69 18.23 14.80
CA LYS A 541 13.44 18.59 13.59
C LYS A 541 13.68 17.36 12.73
N VAL A 542 13.26 17.42 11.47
CA VAL A 542 13.44 16.33 10.50
C VAL A 542 14.63 16.61 9.60
N TYR A 543 15.48 15.60 9.42
CA TYR A 543 16.57 15.60 8.46
C TYR A 543 16.47 14.36 7.57
N VAL A 544 16.18 14.60 6.29
CA VAL A 544 16.14 13.55 5.25
C VAL A 544 17.54 13.43 4.66
N SER A 545 18.12 12.23 4.74
CA SER A 545 19.53 12.01 4.40
C SER A 545 19.88 12.23 2.93
N GLY A 546 18.92 12.13 2.02
CA GLY A 546 19.13 12.07 0.57
C GLY A 546 19.85 10.83 0.07
N LYS A 547 20.39 10.00 0.98
CA LYS A 547 21.12 8.78 0.66
C LYS A 547 20.14 7.62 0.56
N ILE A 548 19.60 7.46 -0.63
CA ILE A 548 18.86 6.25 -0.97
C ILE A 548 19.85 5.09 -1.04
N THR A 549 19.69 4.13 -0.13
CA THR A 549 20.48 2.89 -0.14
C THR A 549 19.61 1.81 -0.78
N ARG A 550 20.05 1.29 -1.93
CA ARG A 550 19.41 0.11 -2.54
C ARG A 550 19.78 -1.09 -1.68
N ILE A 551 18.79 -1.68 -1.03
CA ILE A 551 19.00 -2.86 -0.20
C ILE A 551 18.97 -4.08 -1.12
N TYR A 552 20.14 -4.69 -1.30
CA TYR A 552 20.30 -5.97 -2.00
C TYR A 552 20.63 -7.10 -1.01
N PRO A 553 19.66 -7.69 -0.29
CA PRO A 553 19.73 -9.09 -0.01
C PRO A 553 19.21 -9.82 -1.26
N LEU A 554 19.91 -10.87 -1.66
CA LEU A 554 19.29 -11.90 -2.49
C LEU A 554 18.11 -12.44 -1.68
N ILE A 555 16.90 -12.10 -2.12
CA ILE A 555 15.67 -12.62 -1.52
C ILE A 555 15.40 -13.96 -2.20
N TYR A 556 15.34 -15.01 -1.39
CA TYR A 556 14.87 -16.31 -1.83
C TYR A 556 13.45 -16.47 -1.33
N ILE A 557 12.59 -16.93 -2.22
CA ILE A 557 11.23 -17.31 -1.86
C ILE A 557 11.13 -18.83 -1.78
N SER A 558 10.45 -19.29 -0.74
CA SER A 558 10.22 -20.69 -0.45
C SER A 558 8.84 -20.87 0.17
N PRO A 559 8.13 -21.96 -0.13
CA PRO A 559 6.93 -22.33 0.61
C PRO A 559 7.27 -22.62 2.09
N ASP A 560 6.29 -22.45 2.99
CA ASP A 560 6.47 -22.65 4.43
C ASP A 560 6.91 -24.10 4.79
N ARG A 561 7.86 -24.23 5.71
CA ARG A 561 8.48 -25.50 6.14
C ARG A 561 7.56 -26.36 7.00
N ALA A 562 6.51 -25.80 7.61
CA ALA A 562 5.55 -26.56 8.43
C ALA A 562 4.78 -27.65 7.64
N TYR A 563 4.73 -27.54 6.31
CA TYR A 563 4.06 -28.50 5.41
C TYR A 563 4.99 -29.63 4.92
N GLY A 564 6.11 -29.85 5.62
CA GLY A 564 6.98 -30.98 5.36
C GLY A 564 6.24 -32.31 5.53
N THR A 565 5.99 -33.03 4.44
CA THR A 565 6.18 -34.50 4.32
C THR A 565 5.69 -35.13 3.00
N HIS A 566 5.06 -34.43 2.07
CA HIS A 566 4.67 -35.04 0.78
C HIS A 566 5.61 -34.63 -0.35
N TYR A 567 6.88 -35.00 -0.18
CA TYR A 567 7.91 -34.90 -1.23
C TYR A 567 8.08 -36.30 -1.84
N GLY A 568 7.27 -36.65 -2.83
CA GLY A 568 7.35 -37.95 -3.50
C GLY A 568 6.50 -38.00 -4.77
N GLU A 569 6.89 -38.88 -5.69
CA GLU A 569 6.18 -39.21 -6.92
C GLU A 569 4.76 -39.72 -6.59
N GLY A 570 3.78 -38.82 -6.55
CA GLY A 570 2.40 -39.17 -6.26
C GLY A 570 1.44 -38.00 -6.47
N VAL A 571 0.28 -38.30 -7.05
CA VAL A 571 -0.85 -37.37 -7.22
C VAL A 571 -1.44 -37.07 -5.84
N SER A 572 -0.92 -36.07 -5.16
CA SER A 572 -1.55 -35.50 -3.97
C SER A 572 -1.55 -33.99 -4.13
N TYR A 573 -2.63 -33.47 -4.70
CA TYR A 573 -2.94 -32.05 -4.73
C TYR A 573 -2.76 -31.49 -3.31
N ASN A 574 -1.99 -30.42 -3.17
CA ASN A 574 -1.96 -29.69 -1.92
C ASN A 574 -3.21 -28.78 -1.88
N PRO A 575 -4.21 -29.07 -1.03
CA PRO A 575 -5.50 -28.35 -1.05
C PRO A 575 -5.41 -26.91 -0.53
N TYR A 576 -4.23 -26.43 -0.14
CA TYR A 576 -4.01 -25.12 0.47
C TYR A 576 -3.33 -24.11 -0.45
N PHE A 577 -2.93 -24.53 -1.67
CA PHE A 577 -2.42 -23.64 -2.71
C PHE A 577 -3.30 -23.84 -3.95
N VAL A 578 -4.15 -22.86 -4.22
CA VAL A 578 -5.01 -22.84 -5.41
C VAL A 578 -4.53 -21.66 -6.25
N GLU A 579 -4.25 -21.91 -7.53
CA GLU A 579 -4.10 -20.84 -8.53
C GLU A 579 -5.29 -19.89 -8.37
N ASP A 580 -5.03 -18.59 -8.22
CA ASP A 580 -6.11 -17.63 -8.07
C ASP A 580 -7.04 -17.73 -9.28
N PRO A 581 -8.27 -18.26 -9.12
CA PRO A 581 -9.15 -18.52 -10.25
C PRO A 581 -9.68 -17.22 -10.88
N LEU A 582 -9.31 -16.07 -10.32
CA LEU A 582 -9.68 -14.73 -10.75
C LEU A 582 -8.54 -13.98 -11.46
N GLU A 583 -7.37 -14.59 -11.66
CA GLU A 583 -6.17 -13.98 -12.30
C GLU A 583 -5.71 -12.65 -11.65
N GLN A 584 -5.92 -12.47 -10.34
CA GLN A 584 -5.62 -11.21 -9.63
C GLN A 584 -4.15 -11.09 -9.19
N TYR A 585 -3.36 -12.18 -9.22
CA TYR A 585 -1.95 -12.18 -8.79
C TYR A 585 -0.98 -12.73 -9.84
N PRO A 586 0.17 -12.07 -10.11
CA PRO A 586 1.15 -12.53 -11.08
C PRO A 586 1.82 -13.86 -10.68
N SER A 587 1.91 -14.77 -11.65
CA SER A 587 2.63 -16.04 -11.50
C SER A 587 4.16 -15.85 -11.45
N ILE A 588 4.91 -16.90 -11.08
CA ILE A 588 6.38 -16.91 -11.24
C ILE A 588 6.75 -16.56 -12.69
N VAL A 589 5.99 -17.06 -13.66
CA VAL A 589 6.20 -16.84 -15.09
C VAL A 589 5.97 -15.37 -15.45
N ASP A 590 4.87 -14.76 -14.97
CA ASP A 590 4.58 -13.34 -15.18
C ASP A 590 5.64 -12.42 -14.55
N MET A 591 6.14 -12.80 -13.38
CA MET A 591 7.20 -12.08 -12.67
C MET A 591 8.53 -12.15 -13.45
N LEU A 592 8.89 -13.30 -14.02
CA LEU A 592 10.07 -13.41 -14.88
C LEU A 592 9.94 -12.58 -16.16
N ALA A 593 8.72 -12.38 -16.66
CA ALA A 593 8.40 -11.48 -17.78
C ALA A 593 8.20 -10.01 -17.36
N GLY A 594 8.39 -9.67 -16.08
CA GLY A 594 8.29 -8.28 -15.59
C GLY A 594 6.87 -7.68 -15.57
N ARG A 595 5.83 -8.48 -15.81
CA ARG A 595 4.42 -8.02 -15.76
C ARG A 595 4.06 -7.51 -14.36
N ASN A 596 3.18 -6.51 -14.30
CA ASN A 596 2.86 -5.75 -13.07
C ASN A 596 1.35 -5.71 -12.77
N THR A 597 0.57 -6.64 -13.31
CA THR A 597 -0.88 -6.68 -13.10
C THR A 597 -1.21 -7.26 -11.73
N LYS A 598 -1.28 -6.36 -10.74
CA LYS A 598 -2.02 -6.36 -9.46
C LYS A 598 -1.52 -7.18 -8.24
N GLU A 599 -1.56 -6.41 -7.15
CA GLU A 599 -1.57 -6.56 -5.68
C GLU A 599 -0.75 -7.54 -4.84
N TYR A 600 -0.27 -8.72 -5.25
CA TYR A 600 0.64 -9.50 -4.37
C TYR A 600 1.62 -10.37 -5.17
N GLY A 601 2.82 -10.59 -4.62
CA GLY A 601 3.79 -11.55 -5.17
C GLY A 601 3.22 -12.97 -5.22
N TYR A 602 3.79 -13.82 -6.07
CA TYR A 602 3.51 -15.25 -6.34
C TYR A 602 2.05 -15.65 -6.11
N SER A 603 1.29 -16.04 -7.14
CA SER A 603 -0.07 -16.62 -7.07
C SER A 603 -0.33 -17.57 -5.87
N ILE A 604 -0.50 -17.01 -4.66
CA ILE A 604 -0.59 -17.69 -3.38
C ILE A 604 -1.69 -16.96 -2.62
N LYS A 605 -2.88 -17.56 -2.63
CA LYS A 605 -3.87 -17.30 -1.59
C LYS A 605 -3.58 -18.24 -0.43
N LEU A 606 -3.19 -17.71 0.74
CA LEU A 606 -3.16 -18.48 1.98
C LEU A 606 -4.61 -18.79 2.39
N THR A 607 -5.13 -19.95 2.00
CA THR A 607 -6.41 -20.44 2.54
C THR A 607 -6.15 -21.26 3.80
N GLY A 608 -6.44 -20.68 4.96
CA GLY A 608 -6.55 -21.42 6.23
C GLY A 608 -5.59 -20.96 7.33
N LEU A 609 -5.96 -19.90 8.04
CA LEU A 609 -5.78 -19.92 9.49
C LEU A 609 -7.07 -20.51 10.07
N PRO A 610 -7.06 -21.67 10.75
CA PRO A 610 -8.02 -21.85 11.81
C PRO A 610 -7.65 -20.80 12.87
N ILE A 611 -8.59 -19.90 13.14
CA ILE A 611 -8.63 -19.22 14.42
C ILE A 611 -8.65 -20.34 15.45
N SER A 612 -7.63 -20.44 16.32
CA SER A 612 -7.81 -21.24 17.52
C SER A 612 -8.84 -20.51 18.36
N GLU A 613 -10.04 -21.08 18.46
CA GLU A 613 -10.87 -20.87 19.64
C GLU A 613 -10.12 -21.50 20.81
N ASP A 614 -9.28 -20.69 21.47
CA ASP A 614 -8.88 -20.77 22.87
C ASP A 614 -8.25 -19.45 23.31
#